data_AF-A0A8H6LWJ0-F1
#
_entry.id   AF-A0A8H6LWJ0-F1
#
_cell.length_a   1.000
_cell.length_b   1.000
_cell.length_c   1.000
_cell.angle_alpha   90.00
_cell.angle_beta   90.00
_cell.angle_gamma   90.00
#
_symmetry.space_group_name_H-M   'P 1'
#
loop_
_entity.id
_entity.type
_entity.pdbx_description
1 polymer ?
#
loop_
_entity_poly.entity_id
_entity_poly.type
_entity_poly.pdbx_seq_one_letter_code
_entity_poly.pdbx_strand_id
1 'polypeptide(L)'
;MPGGRPKLYHSLEAKKAANRAKSSKYYDINKTEINEAKRISRTRRSVFPTVGRAERILSRKQKPQEPPLKGSSNVDRGRATGTTASSSCTPPSPGTTSAPASKAPATALPPSAAPPRSKMAVLADRIPMMWEQFGEVVSNRPLKEYLTNICERFAQLQEEDLESTRTLFEDEQEKLYQVRELILRYQSKALNLEGCTRVWREWDTLRARVDLYLRELSELECEAILGPGQLVVEFRRKTLAFQRAS
;
A
#
# COMPACT_ATOMS: atom_id res chain seq x y z
N MET A 1 -45.05 24.04 -9.85
CA MET A 1 -43.97 24.98 -9.45
C MET A 1 -42.88 24.19 -8.72
N PRO A 2 -41.73 23.88 -9.34
CA PRO A 2 -40.65 23.19 -8.63
C PRO A 2 -40.01 24.17 -7.62
N GLY A 3 -40.21 23.92 -6.33
CA GLY A 3 -39.58 24.66 -5.25
C GLY A 3 -38.08 24.37 -5.18
N GLY A 4 -37.26 25.21 -5.79
CA GLY A 4 -35.80 25.12 -5.70
C GLY A 4 -35.30 25.46 -4.29
N ARG A 5 -34.28 24.73 -3.81
CA ARG A 5 -33.63 25.07 -2.53
C ARG A 5 -32.96 26.44 -2.64
N PRO A 6 -33.18 27.36 -1.66
CA PRO A 6 -32.58 28.67 -1.68
C PRO A 6 -31.05 28.59 -1.66
N LYS A 7 -30.40 29.47 -2.44
CA LYS A 7 -28.93 29.57 -2.48
C LYS A 7 -28.43 30.06 -1.12
N LEU A 8 -27.56 29.28 -0.50
CA LEU A 8 -26.99 29.57 0.83
C LEU A 8 -26.12 30.84 0.87
N TYR A 9 -25.56 31.25 -0.27
CA TYR A 9 -24.79 32.48 -0.40
C TYR A 9 -25.26 33.26 -1.62
N HIS A 10 -25.57 34.53 -1.42
CA HIS A 10 -26.04 35.43 -2.49
C HIS A 10 -24.90 36.13 -3.23
N SER A 11 -23.67 36.10 -2.69
CA SER A 11 -22.48 36.67 -3.32
C SER A 11 -21.24 35.77 -3.16
N LEU A 12 -20.28 35.91 -4.06
CA LEU A 12 -18.99 35.21 -3.98
C LEU A 12 -18.17 35.65 -2.76
N GLU A 13 -18.30 36.91 -2.37
CA GLU A 13 -17.63 37.46 -1.20
C GLU A 13 -18.16 36.85 0.10
N ALA A 14 -19.48 36.72 0.23
CA ALA A 14 -20.11 36.04 1.37
C ALA A 14 -19.66 34.57 1.49
N LYS A 15 -19.52 33.87 0.35
CA LYS A 15 -19.01 32.49 0.32
C LYS A 15 -17.54 32.42 0.78
N LYS A 16 -16.70 33.36 0.34
CA LYS A 16 -15.28 33.44 0.76
C LYS A 16 -15.16 33.73 2.25
N ALA A 17 -15.95 34.66 2.78
CA ALA A 17 -15.97 35.00 4.20
C ALA A 17 -16.40 33.80 5.05
N ALA A 18 -17.47 33.11 4.66
CA ALA A 18 -17.94 31.90 5.34
C ALA A 18 -16.89 30.77 5.34
N ASN A 19 -16.17 30.57 4.22
CA ASN A 19 -15.09 29.59 4.15
C ASN A 19 -13.90 29.98 5.05
N ARG A 20 -13.52 31.26 5.10
CA ARG A 20 -12.46 31.75 6.00
C ARG A 20 -12.84 31.51 7.47
N ALA A 21 -14.08 31.80 7.84
CA ALA A 21 -14.58 31.56 9.20
C ALA A 21 -14.56 30.07 9.55
N LYS A 22 -15.01 29.20 8.63
CA LYS A 22 -14.95 27.74 8.80
C LYS A 22 -13.51 27.23 8.95
N SER A 23 -12.59 27.71 8.11
CA SER A 23 -11.17 27.31 8.21
C SER A 23 -10.51 27.80 9.49
N SER A 24 -10.86 29.00 9.98
CA SER A 24 -10.36 29.51 11.26
C SER A 24 -10.81 28.61 12.41
N LYS A 25 -12.11 28.34 12.52
CA LYS A 25 -12.65 27.49 13.57
C LYS A 25 -12.08 26.07 13.52
N TYR A 26 -11.91 25.51 12.32
CA TYR A 26 -11.26 24.22 12.14
C TYR A 26 -9.81 24.24 12.62
N TYR A 27 -9.06 25.29 12.29
CA TYR A 27 -7.68 25.43 12.72
C TYR A 27 -7.57 25.55 14.24
N ASP A 28 -8.44 26.35 14.87
CA ASP A 28 -8.43 26.55 16.31
C ASP A 28 -8.72 25.25 17.07
N ILE A 29 -9.68 24.45 16.60
CA ILE A 29 -10.01 23.13 17.18
C ILE A 29 -8.82 22.16 17.05
N ASN A 30 -8.15 22.13 15.89
CA ASN A 30 -7.12 21.13 15.59
C ASN A 30 -5.68 21.65 15.81
N LYS A 31 -5.51 22.83 16.41
CA LYS A 31 -4.20 23.49 16.51
C LYS A 31 -3.20 22.66 17.30
N THR A 32 -3.65 21.98 18.35
CA THR A 32 -2.84 21.11 19.20
C THR A 32 -2.30 19.92 18.41
N GLU A 33 -3.18 19.18 17.73
CA GLU A 33 -2.82 18.03 16.88
C GLU A 33 -1.87 18.42 15.75
N ILE A 34 -2.14 19.55 15.07
CA ILE A 34 -1.28 20.08 14.00
C ILE A 34 0.12 20.39 14.55
N ASN A 35 0.20 20.98 15.74
CA ASN A 35 1.48 21.31 16.37
C ASN A 35 2.23 20.07 16.86
N GLU A 36 1.52 19.08 17.38
CA GLU A 36 2.09 17.80 17.79
C GLU A 36 2.65 17.01 16.60
N ALA A 37 1.90 16.90 15.52
CA ALA A 37 2.37 16.27 14.28
C ALA A 37 3.62 16.98 13.71
N LYS A 38 3.65 18.31 13.76
CA LYS A 38 4.84 19.10 13.41
C LYS A 38 6.01 18.82 14.35
N ARG A 39 5.78 18.68 15.65
CA ARG A 39 6.81 18.33 16.65
C ARG A 39 7.40 16.96 16.35
N ILE A 40 6.56 15.94 16.15
CA ILE A 40 6.99 14.57 15.81
C ILE A 40 7.81 14.57 14.50
N SER A 41 7.38 15.33 13.49
CA SER A 41 8.10 15.43 12.21
C SER A 41 9.49 16.06 12.37
N ARG A 42 9.65 17.04 13.27
CA ARG A 42 10.95 17.63 13.60
C ARG A 42 11.85 16.64 14.34
N THR A 43 11.31 15.93 15.34
CA THR A 43 12.06 14.91 16.08
C THR A 43 12.51 13.76 15.17
N ARG A 44 11.63 13.27 14.26
CA ARG A 44 12.02 12.23 13.30
C ARG A 44 13.14 12.69 12.36
N ARG A 45 13.20 13.98 11.99
CA ARG A 45 14.30 14.52 11.19
C ARG A 45 15.61 14.68 11.95
N SER A 46 15.60 14.85 13.27
CA SER A 46 16.83 14.99 14.06
C SER A 46 17.44 13.65 14.48
N VAL A 47 16.63 12.58 14.63
CA VAL A 47 17.09 11.28 15.14
C VAL A 47 17.73 10.41 14.06
N PHE A 48 17.47 10.68 12.78
CA PHE A 48 18.27 10.10 11.70
C PHE A 48 19.40 11.08 11.34
N PRO A 49 20.64 10.87 11.84
CA PRO A 49 21.78 11.58 11.28
C PRO A 49 21.78 11.29 9.79
N THR A 50 21.83 12.34 8.99
CA THR A 50 21.83 12.24 7.53
C THR A 50 23.17 11.65 7.12
N VAL A 51 23.31 10.33 7.18
CA VAL A 51 24.52 9.60 6.73
C VAL A 51 24.84 9.97 5.28
N GLY A 52 23.84 10.39 4.49
CA GLY A 52 24.04 10.87 3.11
C GLY A 52 24.33 12.36 2.89
N ARG A 53 24.54 13.21 3.92
CA ARG A 53 24.92 14.63 3.69
C ARG A 53 26.44 14.85 3.60
N ALA A 54 27.24 14.04 4.29
CA ALA A 54 28.69 14.09 4.19
C ALA A 54 29.19 13.58 2.82
N GLU A 55 28.60 12.49 2.30
CA GLU A 55 28.98 11.96 0.99
C GLU A 55 28.65 12.91 -0.17
N ARG A 56 27.55 13.68 -0.07
CA ARG A 56 27.16 14.64 -1.10
C ARG A 56 28.09 15.85 -1.21
N ILE A 57 28.90 16.12 -0.18
CA ILE A 57 29.94 17.17 -0.23
C ILE A 57 31.23 16.63 -0.87
N LEU A 58 31.54 15.34 -0.71
CA LEU A 58 32.71 14.71 -1.32
C LEU A 58 32.50 14.37 -2.81
N SER A 59 31.29 13.97 -3.23
CA SER A 59 30.99 13.71 -4.64
C SER A 59 30.88 14.98 -5.51
N ARG A 60 30.93 16.18 -4.93
CA ARG A 60 30.87 17.44 -5.70
C ARG A 60 32.23 17.86 -6.30
N LYS A 61 33.32 17.14 -6.01
CA LYS A 61 34.66 17.45 -6.55
C LYS A 61 35.02 16.76 -7.87
N GLN A 62 34.16 15.91 -8.43
CA GLN A 62 34.40 15.30 -9.74
C GLN A 62 33.13 15.36 -10.59
N LYS A 63 32.86 16.51 -11.20
CA LYS A 63 31.94 16.57 -12.35
C LYS A 63 32.79 16.79 -13.61
N PRO A 64 32.83 15.84 -14.55
CA PRO A 64 33.35 16.08 -15.89
C PRO A 64 32.59 17.26 -16.51
N GLN A 65 33.32 18.20 -17.12
CA GLN A 65 32.72 19.27 -17.93
C GLN A 65 31.97 18.63 -19.10
N GLU A 66 30.63 18.64 -19.04
CA GLU A 66 29.81 18.40 -20.22
C GLU A 66 29.75 19.68 -21.08
N PRO A 67 29.82 19.55 -22.42
CA PRO A 67 29.73 20.67 -23.33
C PRO A 67 28.31 21.28 -23.34
N PRO A 68 28.19 22.59 -23.63
CA PRO A 68 26.91 23.30 -23.59
C PRO A 68 25.98 22.84 -24.71
N LEU A 69 24.90 22.13 -24.35
CA LEU A 69 23.78 21.89 -25.25
C LEU A 69 22.89 23.14 -25.32
N LYS A 70 22.86 23.74 -26.51
CA LYS A 70 21.94 24.80 -26.91
C LYS A 70 20.52 24.27 -27.03
N GLY A 71 19.58 24.95 -26.37
CA GLY A 71 18.28 25.34 -26.90
C GLY A 71 17.24 24.25 -27.19
N SER A 72 16.11 24.32 -26.49
CA SER A 72 14.73 24.12 -27.01
C SER A 72 13.78 24.12 -25.80
N SER A 73 13.09 25.23 -25.56
CA SER A 73 11.79 25.61 -26.13
C SER A 73 10.65 25.19 -25.20
N ASN A 74 9.91 26.23 -24.76
CA ASN A 74 8.72 26.14 -23.93
C ASN A 74 7.66 25.29 -24.64
N VAL A 75 7.04 24.36 -23.91
CA VAL A 75 5.78 23.74 -24.31
C VAL A 75 4.74 23.99 -23.22
N ASP A 76 3.79 24.84 -23.60
CA ASP A 76 2.51 25.11 -22.97
C ASP A 76 1.82 23.85 -22.45
N ARG A 77 1.37 23.88 -21.18
CA ARG A 77 0.38 22.92 -20.66
C ARG A 77 -1.00 23.56 -20.65
N GLY A 78 -1.73 23.30 -21.73
CA GLY A 78 -3.16 23.52 -21.85
C GLY A 78 -3.95 22.74 -20.80
N ARG A 79 -4.83 23.48 -20.12
CA ARG A 79 -5.75 23.05 -19.06
C ARG A 79 -7.04 22.52 -19.70
N ALA A 80 -7.29 21.21 -19.63
CA ALA A 80 -8.56 20.64 -20.06
C ALA A 80 -9.54 20.54 -18.88
N THR A 81 -10.61 21.33 -18.96
CA THR A 81 -11.82 21.23 -18.15
C THR A 81 -12.91 20.55 -18.97
N GLY A 82 -13.60 19.57 -18.39
CA GLY A 82 -14.82 18.96 -18.94
C GLY A 82 -14.99 17.53 -18.41
N THR A 83 -16.15 16.96 -18.16
CA THR A 83 -17.54 17.40 -18.32
C THR A 83 -18.37 16.43 -17.47
N THR A 84 -19.28 16.93 -16.65
CA THR A 84 -20.23 16.12 -15.85
C THR A 84 -21.35 15.62 -16.74
N ALA A 85 -21.53 14.31 -16.85
CA ALA A 85 -22.69 13.69 -17.48
C ALA A 85 -23.73 13.31 -16.41
N SER A 86 -24.89 13.96 -16.48
CA SER A 86 -26.10 13.68 -15.71
C SER A 86 -26.75 12.40 -16.22
N SER A 87 -27.00 11.44 -15.32
CA SER A 87 -27.79 10.24 -15.59
C SER A 87 -29.21 10.45 -15.07
N SER A 88 -30.18 10.40 -15.98
CA SER A 88 -31.62 10.44 -15.70
C SER A 88 -32.15 9.02 -15.50
N CYS A 89 -32.73 8.75 -14.33
CA CYS A 89 -33.48 7.53 -14.06
C CYS A 89 -34.97 7.74 -14.37
N THR A 90 -35.51 6.95 -15.30
CA THR A 90 -36.94 6.78 -15.56
C THR A 90 -37.44 5.51 -14.85
N PRO A 91 -38.63 5.53 -14.22
CA PRO A 91 -39.26 4.32 -13.67
C PRO A 91 -40.16 3.64 -14.72
N PRO A 92 -40.33 2.30 -14.70
CA PRO A 92 -41.32 1.62 -15.52
C PRO A 92 -42.67 1.46 -14.79
N SER A 93 -43.76 1.66 -15.53
CA SER A 93 -45.13 1.31 -15.16
C SER A 93 -45.47 -0.14 -15.55
N PRO A 94 -46.47 -0.77 -14.90
CA PRO A 94 -46.92 -2.13 -15.22
C PRO A 94 -48.13 -2.12 -16.17
N GLY A 95 -48.20 -3.10 -17.08
CA GLY A 95 -49.40 -3.46 -17.84
C GLY A 95 -49.16 -4.75 -18.64
N THR A 96 -49.80 -5.87 -18.29
CA THR A 96 -51.08 -6.39 -18.83
C THR A 96 -50.89 -7.35 -20.02
N THR A 97 -50.95 -8.64 -19.69
CA THR A 97 -51.72 -9.76 -20.26
C THR A 97 -51.87 -10.00 -21.79
N SER A 98 -51.52 -11.25 -22.16
CA SER A 98 -52.09 -12.19 -23.16
C SER A 98 -51.98 -11.97 -24.68
N ALA A 99 -51.34 -12.93 -25.36
CA ALA A 99 -51.94 -13.81 -26.40
C ALA A 99 -50.91 -14.89 -26.86
N PRO A 100 -51.35 -16.11 -27.26
CA PRO A 100 -50.47 -17.15 -27.77
C PRO A 100 -50.43 -17.14 -29.31
N ALA A 101 -49.24 -16.98 -29.91
CA ALA A 101 -49.10 -17.11 -31.36
C ALA A 101 -47.76 -17.78 -31.75
N SER A 102 -47.91 -18.85 -32.53
CA SER A 102 -46.98 -19.43 -33.51
C SER A 102 -45.50 -19.60 -33.13
N LYS A 103 -45.12 -20.88 -32.95
CA LYS A 103 -43.74 -21.37 -32.97
C LYS A 103 -43.09 -21.09 -34.33
N ALA A 104 -42.30 -20.02 -34.40
CA ALA A 104 -41.26 -19.86 -35.40
C ALA A 104 -39.99 -20.64 -34.98
N PRO A 105 -39.19 -21.18 -35.92
CA PRO A 105 -37.93 -21.84 -35.61
C PRO A 105 -36.98 -20.84 -34.94
N ALA A 106 -36.56 -21.15 -33.71
CA ALA A 106 -35.70 -20.32 -32.89
C ALA A 106 -34.35 -20.09 -33.57
N THR A 107 -34.22 -18.96 -34.26
CA THR A 107 -32.92 -18.41 -34.67
C THR A 107 -32.12 -18.16 -33.39
N ALA A 108 -31.09 -18.97 -33.17
CA ALA A 108 -30.20 -18.86 -32.02
C ALA A 108 -29.64 -17.44 -31.97
N LEU A 109 -30.13 -16.65 -31.00
CA LEU A 109 -29.58 -15.32 -30.73
C LEU A 109 -28.09 -15.48 -30.41
N PRO A 110 -27.22 -14.66 -31.01
CA PRO A 110 -25.80 -14.68 -30.68
C PRO A 110 -25.64 -14.48 -29.17
N PRO A 111 -24.73 -15.21 -28.51
CA PRO A 111 -24.55 -15.12 -27.07
C PRO A 111 -24.28 -13.66 -26.70
N SER A 112 -25.21 -13.06 -25.96
CA SER A 112 -25.11 -11.70 -25.43
C SER A 112 -23.77 -11.57 -24.72
N ALA A 113 -22.91 -10.67 -25.22
CA ALA A 113 -21.58 -10.46 -24.66
C ALA A 113 -21.68 -10.24 -23.14
N ALA A 114 -20.93 -11.04 -22.37
CA ALA A 114 -20.95 -10.95 -20.92
C ALA A 114 -20.63 -9.50 -20.48
N PRO A 115 -21.32 -8.97 -19.46
CA PRO A 115 -21.07 -7.61 -19.01
C PRO A 115 -19.60 -7.46 -18.60
N PRO A 116 -18.96 -6.31 -18.90
CA PRO A 116 -17.56 -6.09 -18.57
C PRO A 116 -17.36 -6.28 -17.07
N ARG A 117 -16.46 -7.21 -16.70
CA ARG A 117 -16.11 -7.47 -15.30
C ARG A 117 -15.69 -6.17 -14.63
N SER A 118 -16.18 -5.93 -13.41
CA SER A 118 -15.77 -4.76 -12.65
C SER A 118 -14.27 -4.80 -12.41
N LYS A 119 -13.61 -3.63 -12.39
CA LYS A 119 -12.17 -3.52 -12.05
C LYS A 119 -11.85 -4.19 -10.70
N MET A 120 -12.85 -4.27 -9.82
CA MET A 120 -12.76 -4.95 -8.53
C MET A 120 -12.77 -6.47 -8.65
N ALA A 121 -13.59 -7.06 -9.52
CA ALA A 121 -13.52 -8.50 -9.77
C ALA A 121 -12.13 -8.92 -10.26
N VAL A 122 -11.50 -8.10 -11.10
CA VAL A 122 -10.13 -8.33 -11.57
C VAL A 122 -9.10 -8.22 -10.44
N LEU A 123 -9.29 -7.28 -9.49
CA LEU A 123 -8.41 -7.16 -8.33
C LEU A 123 -8.63 -8.29 -7.33
N ALA A 124 -9.88 -8.71 -7.12
CA ALA A 124 -10.26 -9.82 -6.25
C ALA A 124 -9.64 -11.13 -6.75
N ASP A 125 -9.69 -11.38 -8.06
CA ASP A 125 -9.06 -12.55 -8.68
C ASP A 125 -7.51 -12.54 -8.57
N ARG A 126 -6.90 -11.35 -8.44
CA ARG A 126 -5.47 -11.22 -8.18
C ARG A 126 -5.07 -11.49 -6.73
N ILE A 127 -6.01 -11.43 -5.77
CA ILE A 127 -5.70 -11.69 -4.35
C ILE A 127 -5.23 -13.14 -4.18
N PRO A 128 -5.96 -14.19 -4.61
CA PRO A 128 -5.50 -15.57 -4.49
C PRO A 128 -4.21 -15.83 -5.25
N MET A 129 -4.04 -15.27 -6.46
CA MET A 129 -2.80 -15.44 -7.23
C MET A 129 -1.59 -14.87 -6.51
N MET A 130 -1.72 -13.66 -5.96
CA MET A 130 -0.65 -13.10 -5.15
C MET A 130 -0.49 -13.86 -3.83
N TRP A 131 -1.58 -14.35 -3.27
CA TRP A 131 -1.54 -15.20 -2.08
C TRP A 131 -0.81 -16.52 -2.32
N GLU A 132 -0.90 -17.10 -3.52
CA GLU A 132 -0.12 -18.27 -3.93
C GLU A 132 1.35 -17.90 -4.15
N GLN A 133 1.63 -16.83 -4.89
CA GLN A 133 3.01 -16.36 -5.14
C GLN A 133 3.73 -15.98 -3.84
N PHE A 134 3.03 -15.34 -2.91
CA PHE A 134 3.55 -15.05 -1.58
C PHE A 134 3.35 -16.20 -0.61
N GLY A 135 2.51 -17.18 -0.97
CA GLY A 135 2.19 -18.35 -0.14
C GLY A 135 3.31 -19.35 -0.06
N GLU A 136 4.08 -19.47 -1.14
CA GLU A 136 5.36 -20.16 -1.10
C GLU A 136 6.34 -19.51 -0.11
N VAL A 137 6.30 -18.18 0.03
CA VAL A 137 7.27 -17.43 0.85
C VAL A 137 6.81 -17.24 2.31
N VAL A 138 5.53 -16.93 2.55
CA VAL A 138 5.01 -16.45 3.84
C VAL A 138 3.66 -17.10 4.25
N SER A 139 2.75 -17.37 3.31
CA SER A 139 1.36 -17.70 3.69
C SER A 139 1.17 -19.13 4.22
N ASN A 140 1.89 -20.12 3.68
CA ASN A 140 1.66 -21.53 3.98
C ASN A 140 2.53 -22.07 5.12
N ARG A 141 3.59 -21.34 5.51
CA ARG A 141 4.45 -21.74 6.62
C ARG A 141 4.10 -20.91 7.85
N PRO A 142 3.83 -21.54 9.02
CA PRO A 142 3.76 -20.81 10.26
C PRO A 142 5.07 -20.04 10.48
N LEU A 143 4.99 -18.86 11.11
CA LEU A 143 6.13 -18.00 11.42
C LEU A 143 7.31 -18.80 11.99
N LYS A 144 7.00 -19.72 12.90
CA LYS A 144 7.97 -20.62 13.53
C LYS A 144 8.78 -21.41 12.51
N GLU A 145 8.14 -22.04 11.52
CA GLU A 145 8.83 -22.82 10.50
C GLU A 145 9.70 -21.93 9.61
N TYR A 146 9.22 -20.74 9.24
CA TYR A 146 10.00 -19.80 8.45
C TYR A 146 11.30 -19.39 9.18
N LEU A 147 11.18 -18.95 10.44
CA LEU A 147 12.34 -18.56 11.25
C LEU A 147 13.26 -19.75 11.56
N THR A 148 12.70 -20.95 11.74
CA THR A 148 13.48 -22.19 11.93
C THR A 148 14.34 -22.49 10.70
N ASN A 149 13.79 -22.38 9.49
CA ASN A 149 14.54 -22.57 8.24
C ASN A 149 15.69 -21.55 8.11
N ILE A 150 15.48 -20.30 8.51
CA ILE A 150 16.55 -19.27 8.50
C ILE A 150 17.64 -19.62 9.51
N CYS A 151 17.27 -20.00 10.73
CA CYS A 151 18.22 -20.42 11.76
C CYS A 151 19.01 -21.68 11.36
N GLU A 152 18.37 -22.61 10.65
CA GLU A 152 19.04 -23.80 10.09
C GLU A 152 20.05 -23.43 9.00
N ARG A 153 19.68 -22.54 8.07
CA ARG A 153 20.62 -22.01 7.06
C ARG A 153 21.77 -21.25 7.72
N PHE A 154 21.47 -20.45 8.73
CA PHE A 154 22.48 -19.74 9.52
C PHE A 154 23.44 -20.72 10.21
N ALA A 155 22.92 -21.78 10.84
CA ALA A 155 23.75 -22.81 11.48
C ALA A 155 24.60 -23.65 10.49
N GLN A 156 24.25 -23.63 9.20
CA GLN A 156 25.05 -24.25 8.13
C GLN A 156 26.14 -23.31 7.62
N LEU A 157 25.95 -21.99 7.70
CA LEU A 157 27.01 -21.02 7.49
C LEU A 157 28.00 -21.16 8.65
N GLN A 158 29.29 -21.32 8.35
CA GLN A 158 30.29 -21.48 9.41
C GLN A 158 30.31 -20.24 10.31
N GLU A 159 30.39 -20.47 11.62
CA GLU A 159 30.16 -19.47 12.69
C GLU A 159 31.04 -18.20 12.61
N GLU A 160 32.06 -18.16 11.77
CA GLU A 160 33.05 -17.07 11.72
C GLU A 160 32.77 -15.99 10.66
N ASP A 161 31.90 -16.24 9.68
CA ASP A 161 31.64 -15.25 8.62
C ASP A 161 30.44 -14.33 8.93
N LEU A 162 30.76 -13.19 9.54
CA LEU A 162 29.80 -12.12 9.82
C LEU A 162 29.21 -11.49 8.55
N GLU A 163 29.94 -11.45 7.44
CA GLU A 163 29.44 -10.88 6.18
C GLU A 163 28.40 -11.81 5.55
N SER A 164 28.67 -13.12 5.51
CA SER A 164 27.70 -14.13 5.07
C SER A 164 26.45 -14.15 5.96
N THR A 165 26.63 -13.97 7.26
CA THR A 165 25.52 -13.85 8.21
C THR A 165 24.63 -12.66 7.87
N ARG A 166 25.24 -11.49 7.72
CA ARG A 166 24.52 -10.25 7.43
C ARG A 166 23.79 -10.31 6.08
N THR A 167 24.45 -10.81 5.04
CA THR A 167 23.83 -10.97 3.72
C THR A 167 22.65 -11.95 3.75
N LEU A 168 22.73 -13.04 4.51
CA LEU A 168 21.59 -13.94 4.71
C LEU A 168 20.35 -13.22 5.26
N PHE A 169 20.52 -12.41 6.31
CA PHE A 169 19.41 -11.68 6.92
C PHE A 169 18.91 -10.54 6.03
N GLU A 170 19.80 -9.77 5.40
CA GLU A 170 19.46 -8.69 4.46
C GLU A 170 18.64 -9.23 3.27
N ASP A 171 19.04 -10.36 2.67
CA ASP A 171 18.32 -11.00 1.56
C ASP A 171 16.89 -11.42 1.97
N GLU A 172 16.73 -12.01 3.16
CA GLU A 172 15.42 -12.43 3.65
C GLU A 172 14.53 -11.23 4.03
N GLN A 173 15.11 -10.19 4.63
CA GLN A 173 14.40 -8.94 4.92
C GLN A 173 13.95 -8.25 3.62
N GLU A 174 14.81 -8.19 2.60
CA GLU A 174 14.48 -7.57 1.31
C GLU A 174 13.25 -8.24 0.66
N LYS A 175 13.20 -9.57 0.66
CA LYS A 175 12.03 -10.32 0.17
C LYS A 175 10.75 -9.90 0.90
N LEU A 176 10.79 -9.82 2.23
CA LEU A 176 9.63 -9.40 3.03
C LEU A 176 9.25 -7.92 2.78
N TYR A 177 10.22 -7.03 2.57
CA TYR A 177 9.95 -5.65 2.20
C TYR A 177 9.25 -5.53 0.84
N GLN A 178 9.67 -6.29 -0.16
CA GLN A 178 9.01 -6.32 -1.47
C GLN A 178 7.54 -6.77 -1.34
N VAL A 179 7.28 -7.81 -0.54
CA VAL A 179 5.91 -8.26 -0.24
C VAL A 179 5.11 -7.16 0.45
N ARG A 180 5.68 -6.51 1.46
CA ARG A 180 5.05 -5.42 2.21
C ARG A 180 4.69 -4.23 1.30
N GLU A 181 5.59 -3.81 0.41
CA GLU A 181 5.31 -2.73 -0.55
C GLU A 181 4.16 -3.08 -1.49
N LEU A 182 4.11 -4.33 -1.97
CA LEU A 182 3.02 -4.80 -2.81
C LEU A 182 1.69 -4.75 -2.03
N ILE A 183 1.64 -5.29 -0.81
CA ILE A 183 0.46 -5.21 0.05
C ILE A 183 -0.03 -3.76 0.19
N LEU A 184 0.86 -2.82 0.52
CA LEU A 184 0.51 -1.40 0.67
C LEU A 184 -0.05 -0.79 -0.62
N ARG A 185 0.52 -1.16 -1.77
CA ARG A 185 0.03 -0.71 -3.08
C ARG A 185 -1.38 -1.23 -3.37
N TYR A 186 -1.69 -2.47 -3.01
CA TYR A 186 -3.01 -3.06 -3.20
C TYR A 186 -4.04 -2.57 -2.19
N GLN A 187 -3.66 -2.41 -0.92
CA GLN A 187 -4.50 -1.76 0.10
C GLN A 187 -4.95 -0.38 -0.36
N SER A 188 -4.01 0.43 -0.89
CA SER A 188 -4.31 1.77 -1.41
C SER A 188 -5.30 1.72 -2.58
N LYS A 189 -5.16 0.74 -3.48
CA LYS A 189 -6.10 0.55 -4.61
C LYS A 189 -7.48 0.11 -4.14
N ALA A 190 -7.55 -0.85 -3.22
CA ALA A 190 -8.81 -1.34 -2.65
C ALA A 190 -9.55 -0.20 -1.94
N LEU A 191 -8.83 0.59 -1.13
CA LEU A 191 -9.38 1.74 -0.42
C LEU A 191 -9.96 2.79 -1.38
N ASN A 192 -9.27 3.08 -2.49
CA ASN A 192 -9.74 4.04 -3.48
C ASN A 192 -10.97 3.58 -4.27
N LEU A 193 -11.20 2.27 -4.38
CA LEU A 193 -12.30 1.71 -5.17
C LEU A 193 -13.58 1.49 -4.35
N GLU A 194 -13.45 0.98 -3.12
CA GLU A 194 -14.62 0.60 -2.30
C GLU A 194 -14.57 1.12 -0.86
N GLY A 195 -13.48 1.77 -0.45
CA GLY A 195 -13.25 2.14 0.94
C GLY A 195 -12.78 0.95 1.81
N CYS A 196 -13.07 1.01 3.11
CA CYS A 196 -12.62 0.02 4.09
C CYS A 196 -13.50 -1.24 4.08
N THR A 197 -13.46 -2.01 2.99
CA THR A 197 -14.23 -3.25 2.85
C THR A 197 -13.55 -4.44 3.56
N ARG A 198 -14.23 -5.61 3.56
CA ARG A 198 -13.68 -6.87 4.09
C ARG A 198 -12.33 -7.22 3.44
N VAL A 199 -12.23 -7.06 2.12
CA VAL A 199 -11.01 -7.29 1.35
C VAL A 199 -9.85 -6.45 1.88
N TRP A 200 -10.11 -5.17 2.17
CA TRP A 200 -9.08 -4.29 2.74
C TRP A 200 -8.59 -4.78 4.11
N ARG A 201 -9.50 -5.29 4.96
CA ARG A 201 -9.12 -5.87 6.26
C ARG A 201 -8.30 -7.14 6.14
N GLU A 202 -8.60 -7.99 5.15
CA GLU A 202 -7.80 -9.20 4.87
C GLU A 202 -6.36 -8.82 4.47
N TRP A 203 -6.19 -7.77 3.66
CA TRP A 203 -4.87 -7.21 3.37
C TRP A 203 -4.17 -6.63 4.60
N ASP A 204 -4.92 -6.00 5.51
CA ASP A 204 -4.37 -5.43 6.75
C ASP A 204 -3.87 -6.50 7.72
N THR A 205 -4.62 -7.59 7.86
CA THR A 205 -4.18 -8.79 8.60
C THR A 205 -2.90 -9.37 7.97
N LEU A 206 -2.84 -9.46 6.63
CA LEU A 206 -1.65 -9.95 5.95
C LEU A 206 -0.45 -9.03 6.17
N ARG A 207 -0.65 -7.71 6.08
CA ARG A 207 0.38 -6.72 6.39
C ARG A 207 0.90 -6.88 7.81
N ALA A 208 0.02 -7.00 8.80
CA ALA A 208 0.40 -7.19 10.19
C ALA A 208 1.22 -8.47 10.39
N ARG A 209 0.90 -9.55 9.66
CA ARG A 209 1.72 -10.76 9.65
C ARG A 209 3.11 -10.49 9.06
N VAL A 210 3.23 -9.83 7.91
CA VAL A 210 4.55 -9.52 7.33
C VAL A 210 5.37 -8.61 8.24
N ASP A 211 4.74 -7.61 8.86
CA ASP A 211 5.38 -6.72 9.83
C ASP A 211 5.90 -7.50 11.06
N LEU A 212 5.17 -8.54 11.50
CA LEU A 212 5.63 -9.45 12.54
C LEU A 212 6.88 -10.24 12.10
N TYR A 213 6.88 -10.82 10.89
CA TYR A 213 8.04 -11.57 10.38
C TYR A 213 9.29 -10.67 10.30
N LEU A 214 9.16 -9.45 9.79
CA LEU A 214 10.25 -8.48 9.71
C LEU A 214 10.84 -8.15 11.08
N ARG A 215 9.98 -7.98 12.10
CA ARG A 215 10.43 -7.69 13.47
C ARG A 215 11.23 -8.85 14.06
N GLU A 216 10.68 -10.05 14.04
CA GLU A 216 11.35 -11.24 14.59
C GLU A 216 12.66 -11.53 13.84
N LEU A 217 12.69 -11.30 12.53
CA LEU A 217 13.90 -11.45 11.72
C LEU A 217 14.98 -10.42 12.10
N SER A 218 14.58 -9.18 12.39
CA SER A 218 15.50 -8.13 12.86
C SER A 218 16.06 -8.44 14.26
N GLU A 219 15.24 -9.03 15.13
CA GLU A 219 15.68 -9.49 16.46
C GLU A 219 16.71 -10.62 16.32
N LEU A 220 16.48 -11.60 15.45
CA LEU A 220 17.45 -12.67 15.17
C LEU A 220 18.75 -12.16 14.54
N GLU A 221 18.67 -11.19 13.63
CA GLU A 221 19.86 -10.56 13.06
C GLU A 221 20.72 -9.91 14.16
N CYS A 222 20.07 -9.21 15.10
CA CYS A 222 20.75 -8.59 16.23
C CYS A 222 21.43 -9.65 17.12
N GLU A 223 20.75 -10.75 17.43
CA GLU A 223 21.35 -11.87 18.19
C GLU A 223 22.51 -12.53 17.44
N ALA A 224 22.38 -12.71 16.12
CA ALA A 224 23.42 -13.28 15.26
C ALA A 224 24.69 -12.41 15.24
N ILE A 225 24.53 -11.09 15.14
CA ILE A 225 25.66 -10.15 15.13
C ILE A 225 26.36 -10.08 16.49
N LEU A 226 25.61 -10.17 17.60
CA LEU A 226 26.17 -10.10 18.95
C LEU A 226 26.94 -11.37 19.33
N GLY A 227 26.51 -12.53 18.85
CA GLY A 227 27.12 -13.80 19.19
C GLY A 227 26.63 -14.93 18.28
N PRO A 228 27.28 -15.18 17.13
CA PRO A 228 26.79 -16.16 16.16
C PRO A 228 26.69 -17.56 16.76
N GLY A 229 27.72 -18.00 17.50
CA GLY A 229 27.69 -19.27 18.22
C GLY A 229 26.64 -19.33 19.33
N GLN A 230 26.36 -18.20 20.00
CA GLN A 230 25.32 -18.14 21.02
C GLN A 230 23.93 -18.34 20.40
N LEU A 231 23.65 -17.70 19.27
CA LEU A 231 22.39 -17.89 18.54
C LEU A 231 22.18 -19.36 18.15
N VAL A 232 23.22 -20.05 17.66
CA VAL A 232 23.13 -21.48 17.32
C VAL A 232 22.85 -22.34 18.56
N VAL A 233 23.53 -22.06 19.67
CA VAL A 233 23.31 -22.77 20.94
C VAL A 233 21.88 -22.56 21.45
N GLU A 234 21.38 -21.33 21.43
CA GLU A 234 20.04 -21.00 21.88
C GLU A 234 18.96 -21.60 20.96
N PHE A 235 19.19 -21.56 19.65
CA PHE A 235 18.33 -22.20 18.66
C PHE A 235 18.21 -23.71 18.91
N ARG A 236 19.33 -24.40 19.13
CA ARG A 236 19.38 -25.85 19.44
C ARG A 236 18.72 -26.17 20.78
N ARG A 237 18.85 -25.29 21.76
CA ARG A 237 18.21 -25.43 23.09
C ARG A 237 16.73 -25.05 23.11
N LYS A 238 16.18 -24.59 21.98
CA LYS A 238 14.80 -24.10 21.86
C LYS A 238 14.49 -22.93 22.81
N THR A 239 15.47 -22.07 23.06
CA THR A 239 15.35 -20.95 24.01
C THR A 239 14.99 -19.61 23.37
N LEU A 240 14.94 -19.53 22.03
CA LEU A 240 14.63 -18.28 21.34
C LEU A 240 13.17 -17.87 21.55
N ALA A 241 12.91 -16.56 21.54
CA ALA A 241 11.60 -15.98 21.83
C ALA A 241 10.51 -16.57 20.93
N PHE A 242 10.75 -16.63 19.61
CA PHE A 242 9.80 -17.18 18.64
C PHE A 242 9.50 -18.68 18.83
N GLN A 243 10.42 -19.44 19.45
CA GLN A 243 10.23 -20.86 19.73
C GLN A 243 9.36 -21.10 20.97
N ARG A 244 9.38 -20.15 21.92
CA ARG A 244 8.61 -20.19 23.17
C ARG A 244 7.17 -19.70 23.01
N ALA A 245 6.91 -18.82 22.06
CA ALA A 245 5.60 -18.20 21.85
C ALA A 245 4.56 -19.12 21.15
N SER A 246 4.80 -20.43 21.07
CA SER A 246 3.93 -21.41 20.38
C SER A 246 3.04 -22.19 21.33
#